data_AF-A0A535UFQ3-F1
#
_entry.id   AF-A0A535UFQ3-F1
#
_cell.length_a   1.000
_cell.length_b   1.000
_cell.length_c   1.000
_cell.angle_alpha   90.00
_cell.angle_beta   90.00
_cell.angle_gamma   90.00
#
_symmetry.space_group_name_H-M   'P 1'
#
loop_
_entity.id
_entity.type
_entity.pdbx_description
1 polymer ?
#
loop_
_entity_poly.entity_id
_entity_poly.type
_entity_poly.pdbx_seq_one_letter_code
_entity_poly.pdbx_strand_id
1 'polypeptide(L)'
;KLRIGFTVRSSTKVDEEVARCVRETARLLEGLGHRVTEGGPDTEPFRTPMQVIVVAGLGSLPISDESKLDPFNALGLALAKQVSAIDYVRSVDAIRMHSRVVVAFWNSHDVLVTPTLPRTAPPLGTLGADLSAAGDEYMDFVGFTYPYNCTGQPAVSLPLGADSRGLPIGVQLVGPPRGEALILGLAAQLEQARPWVGRRPKLN
;
A
#
# COMPACT_ATOMS: atom_id res chain seq x y z
N LYS A 1 -2.37 -25.27 -5.93
CA LYS A 1 -2.62 -24.35 -7.07
C LYS A 1 -3.52 -23.23 -6.57
N LEU A 2 -3.08 -21.97 -6.65
CA LEU A 2 -3.80 -20.80 -6.13
C LEU A 2 -4.50 -20.02 -7.26
N ARG A 3 -5.56 -19.28 -6.91
CA ARG A 3 -6.27 -18.27 -7.71
C ARG A 3 -5.71 -16.90 -7.32
N ILE A 4 -4.91 -16.30 -8.18
CA ILE A 4 -4.16 -15.09 -7.88
C ILE A 4 -4.70 -13.95 -8.73
N GLY A 5 -5.16 -12.88 -8.08
CA GLY A 5 -5.39 -11.62 -8.76
C GLY A 5 -4.11 -10.80 -8.82
N PHE A 6 -3.93 -9.98 -9.84
CA PHE A 6 -2.91 -8.94 -9.81
C PHE A 6 -3.46 -7.62 -10.36
N THR A 7 -3.01 -6.50 -9.80
CA THR A 7 -3.35 -5.18 -10.32
C THR A 7 -2.20 -4.19 -10.16
N VAL A 8 -2.07 -3.31 -11.15
CA VAL A 8 -1.24 -2.11 -11.11
C VAL A 8 -2.09 -0.86 -11.28
N ARG A 9 -3.42 -1.01 -11.27
CA ARG A 9 -4.37 0.10 -11.39
C ARG A 9 -4.52 0.75 -10.02
N SER A 10 -4.40 2.06 -10.01
CA SER A 10 -4.58 2.94 -8.86
C SER A 10 -5.08 4.28 -9.38
N SER A 11 -5.65 5.11 -8.50
CA SER A 11 -5.92 6.52 -8.76
C SER A 11 -4.62 7.31 -8.99
N THR A 12 -3.52 6.87 -8.39
CA THR A 12 -2.17 7.41 -8.60
C THR A 12 -1.49 6.76 -9.81
N LYS A 13 -0.68 7.55 -10.53
CA LYS A 13 0.23 7.03 -11.56
C LYS A 13 1.24 6.04 -10.96
N VAL A 14 1.35 4.86 -11.58
CA VAL A 14 2.37 3.87 -11.27
C VAL A 14 3.49 3.96 -12.29
N ASP A 15 4.74 3.97 -11.83
CA ASP A 15 5.91 3.96 -12.71
C ASP A 15 5.94 2.68 -13.55
N GLU A 16 6.31 2.80 -14.82
CA GLU A 16 6.30 1.68 -15.76
C GLU A 16 7.23 0.52 -15.35
N GLU A 17 8.38 0.83 -14.73
CA GLU A 17 9.29 -0.21 -14.24
C GLU A 17 8.68 -0.99 -13.06
N VAL A 18 7.93 -0.31 -12.19
CA VAL A 18 7.19 -0.92 -11.09
C VAL A 18 6.05 -1.79 -11.63
N ALA A 19 5.24 -1.25 -12.53
CA ALA A 19 4.14 -1.99 -13.15
C ALA A 19 4.64 -3.23 -13.92
N ARG A 20 5.77 -3.09 -14.63
CA ARG A 20 6.44 -4.21 -15.31
C ARG A 20 6.88 -5.28 -14.33
N CYS A 21 7.52 -4.91 -13.22
CA CYS A 21 7.97 -5.85 -12.20
C CYS A 21 6.81 -6.70 -11.63
N VAL A 22 5.65 -6.08 -11.39
CA VAL A 22 4.44 -6.78 -10.93
C VAL A 22 3.89 -7.72 -12.00
N ARG A 23 3.80 -7.27 -13.26
CA ARG A 23 3.34 -8.13 -14.39
C ARG A 23 4.27 -9.32 -14.61
N GLU A 24 5.58 -9.13 -14.48
CA GLU A 24 6.56 -10.23 -14.56
C GLU A 24 6.42 -11.20 -13.39
N THR A 25 6.12 -10.71 -12.19
CA THR A 25 5.83 -11.56 -11.03
C THR A 25 4.56 -12.37 -11.26
N ALA A 26 3.51 -11.75 -11.81
CA ALA A 26 2.28 -12.44 -12.19
C ALA A 26 2.55 -13.57 -13.21
N ARG A 27 3.36 -13.32 -14.25
CA ARG A 27 3.77 -14.35 -15.23
C ARG A 27 4.60 -15.46 -14.59
N LEU A 28 5.48 -15.13 -13.65
CA LEU A 28 6.26 -16.12 -12.92
C LEU A 28 5.35 -17.06 -12.12
N LEU A 29 4.36 -16.50 -11.41
CA LEU A 29 3.37 -17.27 -10.64
C LEU A 29 2.51 -18.17 -11.55
N GLU A 30 2.17 -17.71 -12.74
CA GLU A 30 1.51 -18.53 -13.76
C GLU A 30 2.40 -19.70 -14.22
N GLY A 31 3.69 -19.44 -14.48
CA GLY A 31 4.69 -20.46 -14.80
C GLY A 31 4.91 -21.49 -13.68
N LEU A 32 4.72 -21.09 -12.42
CA LEU A 32 4.71 -21.98 -11.24
C LEU A 32 3.39 -22.78 -11.09
N GLY A 33 2.46 -22.65 -12.05
CA GLY A 33 1.24 -23.45 -12.15
C GLY A 33 0.02 -22.86 -11.42
N HIS A 34 0.08 -21.60 -10.98
CA HIS A 34 -1.09 -20.89 -10.42
C HIS A 34 -2.00 -20.36 -11.52
N ARG A 35 -3.26 -20.09 -11.16
CA ARG A 35 -4.20 -19.41 -12.05
C ARG A 35 -4.12 -17.92 -11.76
N VAL A 36 -3.68 -17.12 -12.73
CA VAL A 36 -3.45 -15.69 -12.55
C VAL A 36 -4.43 -14.89 -13.41
N THR A 37 -5.06 -13.88 -12.83
CA THR A 37 -6.03 -13.01 -13.51
C THR A 37 -5.77 -11.55 -13.18
N GLU A 38 -5.83 -10.66 -14.18
CA GLU A 38 -5.74 -9.22 -13.93
C GLU A 38 -7.04 -8.73 -13.25
N GLY A 39 -6.89 -8.02 -12.15
CA GLY A 39 -7.99 -7.50 -11.35
C GLY A 39 -7.66 -7.42 -9.87
N GLY A 40 -8.36 -6.53 -9.17
CA GLY A 40 -8.30 -6.37 -7.73
C GLY A 40 -9.60 -5.72 -7.22
N PRO A 41 -9.83 -5.71 -5.91
CA PRO A 41 -10.94 -4.98 -5.33
C PRO A 41 -10.78 -3.46 -5.56
N ASP A 42 -11.89 -2.75 -5.66
CA ASP A 42 -11.88 -1.28 -5.63
C ASP A 42 -11.54 -0.81 -4.21
N THR A 43 -10.45 -0.06 -4.05
CA THR A 43 -9.99 0.47 -2.77
C THR A 43 -10.11 1.99 -2.67
N GLU A 44 -10.49 2.68 -3.76
CA GLU A 44 -10.50 4.14 -3.81
C GLU A 44 -11.44 4.79 -2.78
N PRO A 45 -12.61 4.22 -2.46
CA PRO A 45 -13.49 4.76 -1.41
C PRO A 45 -12.88 4.84 -0.01
N PHE A 46 -11.71 4.22 0.25
CA PHE A 46 -11.01 4.38 1.52
C PHE A 46 -10.22 5.68 1.63
N ARG A 47 -9.88 6.35 0.53
CA ARG A 47 -8.94 7.49 0.52
C ARG A 47 -9.36 8.60 1.47
N THR A 48 -10.54 9.17 1.24
CA THR A 48 -11.06 10.29 2.05
C THR A 48 -11.32 9.91 3.51
N PRO A 49 -12.03 8.80 3.83
CA PRO A 49 -12.19 8.38 5.22
C PRO A 49 -10.87 8.15 5.96
N MET A 50 -9.88 7.56 5.29
CA MET A 50 -8.56 7.31 5.88
C MET A 50 -7.83 8.61 6.20
N GLN A 51 -7.86 9.61 5.30
CA GLN A 51 -7.29 10.93 5.56
C GLN A 51 -7.91 11.59 6.80
N VAL A 52 -9.24 11.54 6.95
CA VAL A 52 -9.94 12.08 8.12
C VAL A 52 -9.50 11.38 9.41
N ILE A 53 -9.41 10.04 9.39
CA ILE A 53 -9.01 9.25 10.56
C ILE A 53 -7.56 9.51 10.96
N VAL A 54 -6.64 9.60 10.00
CA VAL A 54 -5.21 9.91 10.28
C VAL A 54 -5.07 11.29 10.91
N VAL A 55 -5.73 12.29 10.33
CA VAL A 55 -5.72 13.67 10.84
C VAL A 55 -6.35 13.76 12.23
N ALA A 56 -7.51 13.13 12.44
CA ALA A 56 -8.14 13.07 13.76
C ALA A 56 -7.26 12.37 14.81
N GLY A 57 -6.56 11.30 14.41
CA GLY A 57 -5.62 10.58 15.26
C GLY A 57 -4.49 11.48 15.77
N LEU A 58 -3.91 12.32 14.89
CA LEU A 58 -2.92 13.32 15.28
C LEU A 58 -3.48 14.31 16.31
N GLY A 59 -4.70 14.82 16.11
CA GLY A 59 -5.36 15.73 17.05
C GLY A 59 -5.70 15.12 18.41
N SER A 60 -5.73 13.78 18.52
CA SER A 60 -5.97 13.09 19.78
C SER A 60 -4.73 12.95 20.67
N LEU A 61 -3.54 13.26 20.13
CA LEU A 61 -2.29 13.17 20.87
C LEU A 61 -2.18 14.32 21.89
N PRO A 62 -1.60 14.08 23.08
CA PRO A 62 -1.41 15.10 24.12
C PRO A 62 -0.22 16.02 23.79
N ILE A 63 -0.30 16.76 22.68
CA ILE A 63 0.75 17.68 22.24
C ILE A 63 0.68 18.96 23.08
N SER A 64 1.66 19.14 23.97
CA SER A 64 1.71 20.29 24.88
C SER A 64 2.43 21.50 24.31
N ASP A 65 3.27 21.30 23.28
CA ASP A 65 4.13 22.34 22.70
C ASP A 65 4.14 22.20 21.16
N GLU A 66 3.18 22.85 20.51
CA GLU A 66 3.00 22.81 19.05
C GLU A 66 4.19 23.43 18.29
N SER A 67 5.02 24.26 18.93
CA SER A 67 6.18 24.91 18.30
C SER A 67 7.29 23.93 17.92
N LYS A 68 7.27 22.71 18.47
CA LYS A 68 8.23 21.64 18.19
C LYS A 68 7.82 20.75 17.02
N LEU A 69 6.61 20.93 16.49
CA LEU A 69 6.16 20.16 15.34
C LEU A 69 6.88 20.65 14.09
N ASP A 70 7.26 19.72 13.22
CA ASP A 70 7.63 20.09 11.86
C ASP A 70 6.40 20.69 11.13
N PRO A 71 6.61 21.45 10.04
CA PRO A 71 5.52 22.15 9.36
C PRO A 71 4.36 21.26 8.89
N PHE A 72 4.62 20.02 8.49
CA PHE A 72 3.58 19.11 8.02
C PHE A 72 2.70 18.64 9.18
N ASN A 73 3.31 18.26 10.30
CA ASN A 73 2.56 17.89 11.51
C ASN A 73 1.82 19.08 12.13
N ALA A 74 2.38 20.29 12.09
CA ALA A 74 1.69 21.51 12.53
C ALA A 74 0.42 21.77 11.69
N LEU A 75 0.52 21.63 10.36
CA LEU A 75 -0.63 21.72 9.46
C LEU A 75 -1.66 20.63 9.76
N GLY A 76 -1.22 19.38 9.92
CA GLY A 76 -2.08 18.26 10.27
C GLY A 76 -2.85 18.50 11.57
N LEU A 77 -2.20 19.03 12.60
CA LEU A 77 -2.85 19.36 13.88
C LEU A 77 -3.87 20.51 13.72
N ALA A 78 -3.56 21.54 12.93
CA ALA A 78 -4.49 22.62 12.63
C ALA A 78 -5.75 22.13 11.88
N LEU A 79 -5.59 21.16 10.98
CA LEU A 79 -6.71 20.48 10.31
C LEU A 79 -7.49 19.58 11.26
N ALA A 80 -6.81 18.87 12.17
CA ALA A 80 -7.44 17.99 13.14
C ALA A 80 -8.43 18.72 14.05
N LYS A 81 -8.10 19.96 14.44
CA LYS A 81 -8.99 20.85 15.22
C LYS A 81 -10.30 21.20 14.50
N GLN A 82 -10.37 20.97 13.18
CA GLN A 82 -11.57 21.22 12.36
C GLN A 82 -12.38 19.95 12.09
N VAL A 83 -11.85 18.76 12.40
CA VAL A 83 -12.55 17.49 12.23
C VAL A 83 -13.55 17.30 13.36
N SER A 84 -14.84 17.19 13.03
CA SER A 84 -15.86 16.93 14.05
C SER A 84 -15.93 15.45 14.42
N ALA A 85 -16.51 15.16 15.59
CA ALA A 85 -16.82 13.78 15.98
C ALA A 85 -17.74 13.07 14.96
N ILE A 86 -18.62 13.84 14.30
CA ILE A 86 -19.52 13.32 13.26
C ILE A 86 -18.72 12.90 12.02
N ASP A 87 -17.76 13.71 11.59
CA ASP A 87 -16.90 13.39 10.43
C ASP A 87 -16.07 12.14 10.69
N TYR A 88 -15.54 12.01 11.92
CA TYR A 88 -14.81 10.83 12.35
C TYR A 88 -15.70 9.57 12.33
N VAL A 89 -16.88 9.61 12.96
CA VAL A 89 -17.81 8.46 13.00
C VAL A 89 -18.23 8.05 11.58
N ARG A 90 -18.58 9.02 10.72
CA ARG A 90 -18.91 8.75 9.30
C ARG A 90 -17.76 8.09 8.55
N SER A 91 -16.52 8.53 8.81
CA SER A 91 -15.33 7.96 8.17
C SER A 91 -15.07 6.52 8.62
N VAL A 92 -15.21 6.25 9.93
CA VAL A 92 -15.09 4.89 10.47
C VAL A 92 -16.16 3.97 9.87
N ASP A 93 -17.39 4.44 9.78
CA ASP A 93 -18.47 3.64 9.18
C ASP A 93 -18.25 3.42 7.68
N ALA A 94 -17.80 4.44 6.94
CA ALA A 94 -17.44 4.31 5.53
C ALA A 94 -16.36 3.23 5.30
N ILE A 95 -15.29 3.23 6.12
CA ILE A 95 -14.26 2.18 6.08
C ILE A 95 -14.89 0.81 6.36
N ARG A 96 -15.70 0.67 7.40
CA ARG A 96 -16.32 -0.62 7.77
C ARG A 96 -17.25 -1.15 6.67
N MET A 97 -18.02 -0.28 6.04
CA MET A 97 -18.92 -0.62 4.94
C MET A 97 -18.13 -1.12 3.74
N HIS A 98 -17.14 -0.33 3.30
CA HIS A 98 -16.37 -0.64 2.10
C HIS A 98 -15.40 -1.81 2.30
N SER A 99 -14.93 -2.04 3.54
CA SER A 99 -14.13 -3.22 3.89
C SER A 99 -14.82 -4.53 3.52
N ARG A 100 -16.15 -4.60 3.59
CA ARG A 100 -16.88 -5.82 3.19
C ARG A 100 -16.83 -6.06 1.69
N VAL A 101 -16.83 -5.00 0.88
CA VAL A 101 -16.67 -5.07 -0.58
C VAL A 101 -15.27 -5.56 -0.92
N VAL A 102 -14.24 -5.00 -0.29
CA VAL A 102 -12.85 -5.39 -0.51
C VAL A 102 -12.60 -6.83 -0.07
N VAL A 103 -13.02 -7.22 1.14
CA VAL A 103 -12.83 -8.59 1.66
C VAL A 103 -13.56 -9.63 0.81
N ALA A 104 -14.67 -9.28 0.14
CA ALA A 104 -15.39 -10.20 -0.74
C ALA A 104 -14.55 -10.67 -1.96
N PHE A 105 -13.49 -9.96 -2.33
CA PHE A 105 -12.55 -10.38 -3.36
C PHE A 105 -11.98 -11.79 -3.10
N TRP A 106 -11.74 -12.14 -1.83
CA TRP A 106 -11.18 -13.43 -1.43
C TRP A 106 -12.19 -14.59 -1.49
N ASN A 107 -13.45 -14.34 -1.82
CA ASN A 107 -14.38 -15.43 -2.15
C ASN A 107 -13.97 -16.14 -3.46
N SER A 108 -13.41 -15.40 -4.41
CA SER A 108 -13.01 -15.91 -5.72
C SER A 108 -11.49 -15.99 -5.95
N HIS A 109 -10.69 -15.42 -5.05
CA HIS A 109 -9.23 -15.40 -5.12
C HIS A 109 -8.59 -15.79 -3.78
N ASP A 110 -7.37 -16.30 -3.85
CA ASP A 110 -6.59 -16.71 -2.68
C ASP A 110 -5.54 -15.67 -2.31
N VAL A 111 -4.94 -14.97 -3.29
CA VAL A 111 -3.94 -13.91 -3.06
C VAL A 111 -4.13 -12.79 -4.08
N LEU A 112 -3.89 -11.55 -3.66
CA LEU A 112 -3.74 -10.39 -4.53
C LEU A 112 -2.28 -9.97 -4.62
N VAL A 113 -1.80 -9.68 -5.84
CA VAL A 113 -0.45 -9.17 -6.11
C VAL A 113 -0.55 -7.72 -6.57
N THR A 114 0.16 -6.81 -5.91
CA THR A 114 0.21 -5.38 -6.26
C THR A 114 1.64 -4.86 -6.22
N PRO A 115 1.93 -3.67 -6.77
CA PRO A 115 3.08 -2.90 -6.31
C PRO A 115 3.00 -2.72 -4.78
N THR A 116 4.13 -2.66 -4.10
CA THR A 116 4.14 -2.17 -2.70
C THR A 116 4.00 -0.65 -2.67
N LEU A 117 4.71 0.04 -3.57
CA LEU A 117 4.65 1.49 -3.76
C LEU A 117 4.52 1.77 -5.27
N PRO A 118 3.92 2.91 -5.68
CA PRO A 118 3.72 3.20 -7.10
C PRO A 118 5.01 3.55 -7.85
N ARG A 119 6.07 3.90 -7.14
CA ARG A 119 7.38 4.31 -7.66
C ARG A 119 8.51 3.87 -6.72
N THR A 120 9.74 3.85 -7.20
CA THR A 120 10.92 3.58 -6.35
C THR A 120 11.24 4.78 -5.45
N ALA A 121 12.26 4.61 -4.59
CA ALA A 121 12.62 5.61 -3.59
C ALA A 121 12.76 7.02 -4.20
N PRO A 122 12.00 8.01 -3.72
CA PRO A 122 12.16 9.39 -4.16
C PRO A 122 13.52 9.95 -3.72
N PRO A 123 14.07 10.94 -4.43
CA PRO A 123 15.19 11.71 -3.91
C PRO A 123 14.86 12.35 -2.55
N LEU A 124 15.89 12.60 -1.74
CA LEU A 124 15.71 13.25 -0.44
C LEU A 124 15.07 14.63 -0.61
N GLY A 125 14.13 14.96 0.28
CA GLY A 125 13.48 16.26 0.31
C GLY A 125 12.45 16.52 -0.80
N THR A 126 12.13 15.54 -1.65
CA THR A 126 11.13 15.75 -2.72
C THR A 126 9.72 15.35 -2.32
N LEU A 127 9.56 14.29 -1.51
CA LEU A 127 8.26 13.81 -1.06
C LEU A 127 7.72 14.74 0.04
N GLY A 128 6.57 15.35 -0.18
CA GLY A 128 5.96 16.31 0.74
C GLY A 128 6.67 17.67 0.77
N ALA A 129 7.45 18.00 -0.26
CA ALA A 129 8.17 19.28 -0.36
C ALA A 129 7.23 20.48 -0.41
N ASP A 130 6.09 20.33 -1.09
CA ASP A 130 5.01 21.29 -1.08
C ASP A 130 3.97 20.89 -0.03
N LEU A 131 3.94 21.61 1.09
CA LEU A 131 3.02 21.35 2.19
C LEU A 131 1.55 21.39 1.76
N SER A 132 1.20 22.17 0.73
CA SER A 132 -0.20 22.28 0.27
C SER A 132 -0.70 21.01 -0.42
N ALA A 133 0.21 20.21 -0.98
CA ALA A 133 -0.08 18.95 -1.67
C ALA A 133 0.41 17.71 -0.91
N ALA A 134 1.22 17.87 0.13
CA ALA A 134 1.91 16.79 0.83
C ALA A 134 0.96 15.68 1.32
N GLY A 135 -0.21 16.04 1.86
CA GLY A 135 -1.18 15.05 2.34
C GLY A 135 -1.67 14.11 1.24
N ASP A 136 -1.97 14.65 0.05
CA ASP A 136 -2.36 13.85 -1.11
C ASP A 136 -1.19 13.07 -1.69
N GLU A 137 0.00 13.67 -1.75
CA GLU A 137 1.21 12.99 -2.23
C GLU A 137 1.58 11.79 -1.35
N TYR A 138 1.44 11.90 -0.02
CA TYR A 138 1.67 10.77 0.88
C TYR A 138 0.63 9.67 0.66
N MET A 139 -0.66 10.01 0.56
CA MET A 139 -1.71 9.03 0.31
C MET A 139 -1.54 8.31 -1.04
N ASP A 140 -1.10 9.04 -2.06
CA ASP A 140 -0.73 8.50 -3.36
C ASP A 140 0.46 7.53 -3.23
N PHE A 141 1.49 7.94 -2.50
CA PHE A 141 2.69 7.13 -2.31
C PHE A 141 2.40 5.82 -1.57
N VAL A 142 1.49 5.83 -0.58
CA VAL A 142 1.07 4.63 0.16
C VAL A 142 -0.17 3.95 -0.41
N GLY A 143 -0.61 4.32 -1.62
CA GLY A 143 -1.90 3.94 -2.21
C GLY A 143 -2.18 2.44 -2.29
N PHE A 144 -1.13 1.62 -2.39
CA PHE A 144 -1.26 0.16 -2.40
C PHE A 144 -1.20 -0.48 -1.01
N THR A 145 -0.85 0.24 0.06
CA THR A 145 -0.63 -0.37 1.39
C THR A 145 -1.70 0.03 2.40
N TYR A 146 -2.08 1.31 2.43
CA TYR A 146 -3.07 1.78 3.41
C TYR A 146 -4.44 1.08 3.33
N PRO A 147 -4.95 0.64 2.14
CA PRO A 147 -6.22 -0.07 2.09
C PRO A 147 -6.26 -1.31 2.99
N TYR A 148 -5.13 -2.01 3.15
CA TYR A 148 -5.06 -3.23 3.94
C TYR A 148 -4.86 -2.96 5.44
N ASN A 149 -4.46 -1.74 5.81
CA ASN A 149 -4.60 -1.25 7.19
C ASN A 149 -6.08 -1.02 7.54
N CYS A 150 -6.89 -0.55 6.58
CA CYS A 150 -8.32 -0.34 6.77
C CYS A 150 -9.07 -1.67 6.96
N THR A 151 -8.71 -2.68 6.18
CA THR A 151 -9.45 -3.95 6.13
C THR A 151 -8.86 -5.04 7.04
N GLY A 152 -7.59 -4.94 7.41
CA GLY A 152 -6.90 -5.86 8.33
C GLY A 152 -6.36 -7.14 7.68
N GLN A 153 -6.29 -7.23 6.35
CA GLN A 153 -5.71 -8.38 5.66
C GLN A 153 -4.21 -8.44 5.87
N PRO A 154 -3.62 -9.64 6.02
CA PRO A 154 -2.18 -9.78 6.08
C PRO A 154 -1.57 -9.45 4.71
N ALA A 155 -0.49 -8.68 4.71
CA ALA A 155 0.26 -8.33 3.52
C ALA A 155 1.76 -8.46 3.78
N VAL A 156 2.52 -8.85 2.75
CA VAL A 156 3.99 -8.92 2.79
C VAL A 156 4.59 -8.27 1.54
N SER A 157 5.67 -7.52 1.71
CA SER A 157 6.43 -6.89 0.62
C SER A 157 7.69 -7.68 0.32
N LEU A 158 7.90 -8.05 -0.95
CA LEU A 158 9.04 -8.82 -1.43
C LEU A 158 9.88 -7.99 -2.41
N PRO A 159 11.21 -7.96 -2.28
CA PRO A 159 12.08 -7.16 -3.15
C PRO A 159 12.34 -7.89 -4.49
N LEU A 160 11.34 -7.98 -5.36
CA LEU A 160 11.36 -8.82 -6.57
C LEU A 160 11.95 -8.17 -7.83
N GLY A 161 12.34 -6.90 -7.76
CA GLY A 161 12.94 -6.19 -8.88
C GLY A 161 13.82 -5.02 -8.44
N ALA A 162 14.37 -4.34 -9.43
CA ALA A 162 15.03 -3.05 -9.29
C ALA A 162 14.71 -2.20 -10.52
N ASP A 163 14.69 -0.88 -10.37
CA ASP A 163 14.56 0.03 -11.49
C ASP A 163 15.88 0.15 -12.27
N SER A 164 15.85 0.89 -13.37
CA SER A 164 17.02 1.17 -14.22
C SER A 164 18.18 1.87 -13.51
N ARG A 165 17.95 2.46 -12.33
CA ARG A 165 18.96 3.10 -11.47
C ARG A 165 19.49 2.15 -10.38
N GLY A 166 18.94 0.94 -10.29
CA GLY A 166 19.28 -0.06 -9.28
C GLY A 166 18.54 0.12 -7.94
N LEU A 167 17.50 0.97 -7.88
CA LEU A 167 16.68 1.10 -6.68
C LEU A 167 15.72 -0.09 -6.56
N PRO A 168 15.57 -0.72 -5.38
CA PRO A 168 14.68 -1.87 -5.21
C PRO A 168 13.21 -1.56 -5.52
N ILE A 169 12.55 -2.50 -6.19
CA ILE A 169 11.10 -2.49 -6.42
C ILE A 169 10.46 -3.56 -5.54
N GLY A 170 9.51 -3.13 -4.70
CA GLY A 170 8.69 -4.01 -3.87
C GLY A 170 7.45 -4.51 -4.60
N VAL A 171 7.19 -5.81 -4.48
CA VAL A 171 5.92 -6.45 -4.87
C VAL A 171 5.23 -6.93 -3.62
N GLN A 172 3.97 -6.52 -3.44
CA GLN A 172 3.16 -6.86 -2.28
C GLN A 172 2.26 -8.06 -2.60
N LEU A 173 2.22 -9.02 -1.68
CA LEU A 173 1.23 -10.10 -1.64
C LEU A 173 0.23 -9.80 -0.52
N VAL A 174 -1.07 -9.90 -0.81
CA VAL A 174 -2.14 -9.69 0.18
C VAL A 174 -3.00 -10.94 0.26
N GLY A 175 -3.11 -11.50 1.46
CA GLY A 175 -3.85 -12.72 1.74
C GLY A 175 -5.28 -12.45 2.21
N PRO A 176 -6.10 -13.50 2.33
CA PRO A 176 -7.42 -13.38 2.97
C PRO A 176 -7.24 -13.06 4.46
N PRO A 177 -8.32 -12.69 5.17
CA PRO A 177 -8.28 -12.61 6.63
C PRO A 177 -7.63 -13.87 7.23
N ARG A 178 -6.60 -13.68 8.08
CA ARG A 178 -5.81 -14.76 8.71
C ARG A 178 -5.05 -15.67 7.72
N GLY A 179 -4.71 -15.12 6.55
CA GLY A 179 -4.00 -15.78 5.45
C GLY A 179 -2.47 -15.69 5.50
N GLU A 180 -1.85 -15.43 6.64
CA GLU A 180 -0.40 -15.23 6.79
C GLU A 180 0.39 -16.43 6.28
N ALA A 181 0.01 -17.64 6.70
CA ALA A 181 0.68 -18.88 6.28
C ALA A 181 0.63 -19.06 4.75
N LEU A 182 -0.48 -18.66 4.12
CA LEU A 182 -0.66 -18.73 2.66
C LEU A 182 0.31 -17.78 1.94
N ILE A 183 0.35 -16.51 2.35
CA ILE A 183 1.22 -15.53 1.68
C ILE A 183 2.70 -15.75 1.99
N LEU A 184 3.06 -16.27 3.16
CA LEU A 184 4.43 -16.66 3.48
C LEU A 184 4.87 -17.88 2.67
N GLY A 185 4.00 -18.87 2.48
CA GLY A 185 4.28 -20.00 1.60
C GLY A 185 4.48 -19.57 0.15
N LEU A 186 3.66 -18.64 -0.36
CA LEU A 186 3.82 -18.09 -1.70
C LEU A 186 5.08 -17.22 -1.82
N ALA A 187 5.40 -16.44 -0.79
CA ALA A 187 6.63 -15.65 -0.73
C ALA A 187 7.88 -16.53 -0.83
N ALA A 188 7.90 -17.67 -0.12
CA ALA A 188 9.00 -18.64 -0.21
C ALA A 188 9.15 -19.23 -1.62
N GLN A 189 8.05 -19.51 -2.32
CA GLN A 189 8.11 -19.97 -3.71
C GLN A 189 8.70 -18.90 -4.64
N LEU A 190 8.29 -17.63 -4.46
CA LEU A 190 8.85 -16.51 -5.21
C LEU A 190 10.33 -16.27 -4.89
N GLU A 191 10.74 -16.43 -3.63
CA GLU A 191 12.14 -16.35 -3.22
C GLU A 191 13.00 -17.41 -3.90
N GLN A 192 12.53 -18.65 -3.98
CA GLN A 192 13.24 -19.74 -4.66
C GLN A 192 13.31 -19.51 -6.18
N ALA A 193 12.21 -19.05 -6.79
CA ALA A 193 12.13 -18.87 -8.24
C ALA A 193 12.84 -17.59 -8.73
N ARG A 194 12.93 -16.56 -7.89
CA ARG A 194 13.62 -15.30 -8.19
C ARG A 194 14.42 -14.80 -6.97
N PRO A 195 15.55 -15.44 -6.64
CA PRO A 195 16.34 -15.08 -5.46
C PRO A 195 16.81 -13.62 -5.50
N TRP A 196 16.74 -12.94 -4.35
CA TRP A 196 17.23 -11.57 -4.18
C TRP A 196 18.44 -11.43 -3.27
N VAL A 197 18.86 -12.51 -2.59
CA VAL A 197 19.98 -12.51 -1.63
C VAL A 197 21.30 -12.00 -2.22
N GLY A 198 21.50 -12.13 -3.54
CA GLY A 198 22.67 -11.62 -4.24
C GLY A 198 22.64 -10.12 -4.55
N ARG A 199 21.47 -9.46 -4.48
CA ARG A 199 21.33 -8.02 -4.71
C ARG A 199 21.74 -7.27 -3.44
N ARG A 200 22.95 -6.71 -3.44
CA ARG A 200 23.47 -5.91 -2.31
C ARG A 200 23.46 -4.42 -2.64
N PRO A 201 23.11 -3.55 -1.68
CA PRO A 201 23.22 -2.12 -1.88
C PRO A 201 24.68 -1.73 -2.04
N LYS A 202 24.94 -0.72 -2.88
CA LYS A 202 26.20 0.02 -2.84
C LYS A 202 26.08 0.99 -1.66
N LEU A 203 26.66 0.63 -0.51
CA LEU A 203 26.80 1.55 0.61
C LEU A 203 28.07 2.36 0.34
N ASN A 204 27.91 3.69 0.32
CA ASN A 204 29.05 4.62 0.35
C ASN A 204 29.65 4.67 1.75
#